data_AF-A0A318TXB9-F1
#
_entry.id   AF-A0A318TXB9-F1
#
_cell.length_a   1.000
_cell.length_b   1.000
_cell.length_c   1.000
_cell.angle_alpha   90.00
_cell.angle_beta   90.00
_cell.angle_gamma   90.00
#
_symmetry.space_group_name_H-M   'P 1'
#
loop_
_entity.id
_entity.type
_entity.pdbx_description
1 polymer ?
#
loop_
_entity_poly.entity_id
_entity_poly.type
_entity_poly.pdbx_seq_one_letter_code
_entity_poly.pdbx_strand_id
1 'polypeptide(L)'
;MFFQVLFKQPKKEKLEICPAEKLLILVRELLNKELPAHYSQHHILYTANTKLESLNSALEWHRTQGNLQLKLGQFHSQTHDQLRKQASDLQALVDGYMELNIDMTQMNHRLHFHYEEIHYIHENYVLFKEGRFSNQSSQLFWQAVKEDVLSIIRKIL
;
A
#
# COMPACT_ATOMS: atom_id res chain seq x y z
N MET A 1 45.13 39.31 16.44
CA MET A 1 44.67 38.77 15.14
C MET A 1 43.85 37.52 15.44
N PHE A 2 42.52 37.63 15.36
CA PHE A 2 41.61 36.51 15.61
C PHE A 2 41.15 35.95 14.27
N PHE A 3 41.63 34.75 13.91
CA PHE A 3 41.07 33.98 12.81
C PHE A 3 39.81 33.25 13.32
N GLN A 4 38.65 33.87 13.14
CA GLN A 4 37.39 33.14 13.17
C GLN A 4 37.25 32.40 11.84
N VAL A 5 37.67 31.14 11.85
CA VAL A 5 37.35 30.19 10.78
C VAL A 5 35.83 29.98 10.82
N LEU A 6 35.14 30.63 9.89
CA LEU A 6 33.74 30.40 9.56
C LEU A 6 33.61 28.94 9.09
N PHE A 7 33.31 28.04 10.02
CA PHE A 7 32.76 26.73 9.70
C PHE A 7 31.39 26.97 9.05
N LYS A 8 31.36 27.03 7.71
CA LYS A 8 30.15 26.78 6.92
C LYS A 8 29.66 25.39 7.35
N GLN A 9 28.58 25.35 8.13
CA GLN A 9 27.86 24.10 8.33
C GLN A 9 27.45 23.60 6.94
N PRO A 10 27.75 22.35 6.56
CA PRO A 10 27.21 21.80 5.34
C PRO A 10 25.68 21.89 5.49
N LYS A 11 25.02 22.57 4.53
CA LYS A 11 23.57 22.47 4.40
C LYS A 11 23.26 20.98 4.44
N LYS A 12 22.43 20.55 5.40
CA LYS A 12 21.81 19.22 5.35
C LYS A 12 21.02 19.21 4.04
N GLU A 13 21.61 18.68 2.98
CA GLU A 13 20.87 18.27 1.80
C GLU A 13 19.81 17.31 2.34
N LYS A 14 18.53 17.71 2.25
CA LYS A 14 17.45 16.77 2.48
C LYS A 14 17.68 15.67 1.46
N LEU A 15 18.12 14.49 1.92
CA LEU A 15 18.21 13.31 1.07
C LEU A 15 16.86 13.18 0.36
N GLU A 16 16.86 13.41 -0.95
CA GLU A 16 15.64 13.29 -1.74
C GLU A 16 15.24 11.83 -1.71
N ILE A 17 14.12 11.54 -1.06
CA ILE A 17 13.59 10.18 -0.94
C ILE A 17 13.33 9.67 -2.35
N CYS A 18 13.92 8.53 -2.70
CA CYS A 18 13.76 7.99 -4.05
C CYS A 18 12.33 7.45 -4.28
N PRO A 19 11.88 7.29 -5.54
CA PRO A 19 10.53 6.80 -5.84
C PRO A 19 10.18 5.47 -5.18
N ALA A 20 11.12 4.52 -5.18
CA ALA A 20 10.91 3.24 -4.54
C ALA A 20 10.72 3.37 -3.01
N GLU A 21 11.48 4.24 -2.35
CA GLU A 21 11.28 4.52 -0.92
C GLU A 21 9.93 5.20 -0.64
N LYS A 22 9.54 6.19 -1.46
CA LYS A 22 8.22 6.86 -1.38
C LYS A 22 7.10 5.82 -1.52
N LEU A 23 7.20 4.94 -2.50
CA LEU A 23 6.23 3.87 -2.73
C LEU A 23 6.21 2.87 -1.57
N LEU A 24 7.36 2.48 -1.03
CA LEU A 24 7.46 1.59 0.12
C LEU A 24 6.76 2.14 1.36
N ILE A 25 6.88 3.45 1.62
CA ILE A 25 6.15 4.11 2.71
C ILE A 25 4.64 3.97 2.50
N LEU A 26 4.15 4.27 1.29
CA LEU A 26 2.73 4.17 0.95
C LEU A 26 2.21 2.73 1.09
N VAL A 27 2.94 1.74 0.56
CA VAL A 27 2.59 0.32 0.65
C VAL A 27 2.52 -0.15 2.10
N ARG A 28 3.47 0.26 2.95
CA ARG A 28 3.46 -0.05 4.39
C ARG A 28 2.23 0.52 5.09
N GLU A 29 1.90 1.78 4.83
CA GLU A 29 0.70 2.41 5.42
C GLU A 29 -0.60 1.74 4.95
N LEU A 30 -0.67 1.33 3.68
CA LEU A 30 -1.81 0.57 3.16
C LEU A 30 -1.91 -0.82 3.81
N LEU A 31 -0.80 -1.56 3.93
CA LEU A 31 -0.80 -2.85 4.62
C LEU A 31 -1.23 -2.73 6.09
N ASN A 32 -0.77 -1.69 6.80
CA ASN A 32 -1.19 -1.44 8.19
C ASN A 32 -2.71 -1.20 8.31
N LYS A 33 -3.32 -0.60 7.28
CA LYS A 33 -4.78 -0.37 7.23
C LYS A 33 -5.56 -1.63 6.89
N GLU A 34 -5.04 -2.45 5.97
CA GLU A 34 -5.66 -3.74 5.62
C GLU A 34 -5.51 -4.78 6.74
N LEU A 35 -4.47 -4.64 7.57
CA LEU A 35 -4.12 -5.56 8.65
C LEU A 35 -4.16 -4.86 10.02
N PRO A 36 -5.31 -4.35 10.50
CA PRO A 36 -5.39 -3.58 11.75
C PRO A 36 -4.99 -4.41 12.99
N ALA A 37 -5.04 -5.74 12.90
CA ALA A 37 -4.65 -6.66 13.97
C ALA A 37 -3.16 -7.05 13.93
N HIS A 38 -2.33 -6.35 13.14
CA HIS A 38 -0.88 -6.57 13.21
C HIS A 38 -0.37 -6.13 14.60
N TYR A 39 -0.11 -7.11 15.47
CA TYR A 39 0.59 -6.82 16.71
C TYR A 39 2.04 -6.46 16.39
N SER A 40 2.62 -5.52 17.13
CA SER A 40 4.02 -5.08 16.98
C SER A 40 5.06 -6.21 17.08
N GLN A 41 4.65 -7.39 17.57
CA GLN A 41 5.47 -8.58 17.70
C GLN A 41 5.39 -9.53 16.49
N HIS A 42 4.40 -9.38 15.62
CA HIS A 42 4.23 -10.23 14.44
C HIS A 42 4.76 -9.55 13.18
N HIS A 43 5.46 -10.31 12.35
CA HIS A 43 5.96 -9.83 11.07
C HIS A 43 4.77 -9.54 10.14
N ILE A 44 4.77 -8.36 9.49
CA ILE A 44 3.66 -7.90 8.64
C ILE A 44 3.28 -8.93 7.56
N LEU A 45 4.26 -9.63 6.98
CA LEU A 45 4.03 -10.69 6.00
C LEU A 45 3.33 -11.92 6.60
N TYR A 46 3.61 -12.26 7.86
CA TYR A 46 2.94 -13.38 8.51
C TYR A 46 1.45 -13.07 8.67
N THR A 47 1.12 -11.89 9.19
CA THR A 47 -0.28 -11.45 9.33
C THR A 47 -0.98 -11.35 7.98
N ALA A 48 -0.29 -10.85 6.95
CA ALA A 48 -0.83 -10.79 5.59
C ALA A 48 -1.14 -12.19 5.03
N ASN A 49 -0.23 -13.16 5.20
CA ASN A 49 -0.41 -14.53 4.74
C ASN A 49 -1.58 -15.22 5.43
N THR A 50 -1.70 -15.09 6.76
CA THR A 50 -2.86 -15.63 7.50
C THR A 50 -4.17 -15.00 7.04
N LYS A 51 -4.17 -13.69 6.74
CA LYS A 51 -5.35 -13.01 6.21
C LYS A 51 -5.70 -13.51 4.81
N LEU A 52 -4.72 -13.70 3.93
CA LEU A 52 -4.91 -14.26 2.58
C LEU A 52 -5.49 -15.68 2.64
N GLU A 53 -4.98 -16.53 3.52
CA GLU A 53 -5.51 -17.88 3.74
C GLU A 53 -6.99 -17.86 4.18
N SER A 54 -7.33 -16.95 5.11
CA SER A 54 -8.71 -16.73 5.54
C SER A 54 -9.62 -16.25 4.40
N LEU A 55 -9.14 -15.33 3.56
CA LEU A 55 -9.89 -14.83 2.40
C LEU A 55 -10.12 -15.95 1.37
N ASN A 56 -9.09 -16.77 1.09
CA ASN A 56 -9.19 -17.90 0.17
C ASN A 56 -10.15 -18.97 0.69
N SER A 57 -10.12 -19.27 1.98
CA SER A 57 -11.08 -20.20 2.60
C SER A 57 -12.53 -19.69 2.49
N ALA A 58 -12.74 -18.39 2.75
CA ALA A 58 -14.06 -17.78 2.60
C ALA A 58 -14.53 -17.74 1.15
N LEU A 59 -13.63 -17.48 0.20
CA LEU A 59 -13.89 -17.54 -1.23
C LEU A 59 -14.41 -18.90 -1.65
N GLU A 60 -13.70 -19.97 -1.30
CA GLU A 60 -14.14 -21.32 -1.63
C GLU A 60 -15.52 -21.62 -1.05
N TRP A 61 -15.76 -21.26 0.20
CA TRP A 61 -17.05 -21.45 0.83
C TRP A 61 -18.17 -20.69 0.10
N HIS A 62 -18.03 -19.38 -0.12
CA HIS A 62 -19.05 -18.58 -0.82
C HIS A 62 -19.31 -19.07 -2.26
N ARG A 63 -18.29 -19.59 -2.94
CA ARG A 63 -18.45 -20.20 -4.28
C ARG A 63 -19.41 -21.39 -4.26
N THR A 64 -19.34 -22.23 -3.22
CA THR A 64 -20.22 -23.41 -3.10
C THR A 64 -21.67 -23.06 -2.79
N GLN A 65 -21.92 -21.88 -2.21
CA GLN A 65 -23.25 -21.42 -1.81
C GLN A 65 -23.98 -20.61 -2.90
N GLY A 66 -23.36 -20.45 -4.07
CA GLY A 66 -23.92 -19.68 -5.19
C GLY A 66 -25.22 -20.30 -5.72
N ASN A 67 -26.28 -19.49 -5.78
CA ASN A 67 -27.54 -19.85 -6.44
C ASN A 67 -28.16 -18.60 -7.07
N LEU A 68 -28.12 -18.51 -8.40
CA LEU A 68 -28.57 -17.31 -9.13
C LEU A 68 -30.08 -17.07 -9.08
N GLN A 69 -30.87 -18.12 -8.76
CA GLN A 69 -32.33 -18.04 -8.70
C GLN A 69 -32.83 -17.45 -7.38
N LEU A 70 -32.03 -17.55 -6.31
CA LEU A 70 -32.39 -17.08 -4.98
C LEU A 70 -31.57 -15.86 -4.60
N LYS A 71 -32.21 -14.87 -3.95
CA LYS A 71 -31.53 -13.66 -3.46
C LYS A 71 -30.34 -13.97 -2.54
N LEU A 72 -30.46 -15.00 -1.70
CA LEU A 72 -29.35 -15.44 -0.84
C LEU A 72 -28.16 -15.97 -1.64
N GLY A 73 -28.42 -16.74 -2.70
CA GLY A 73 -27.35 -17.22 -3.57
C GLY A 73 -26.70 -16.10 -4.38
N GLN A 74 -27.46 -15.08 -4.79
CA GLN A 74 -26.91 -13.85 -5.39
C GLN A 74 -26.02 -13.08 -4.40
N PHE A 75 -26.41 -13.01 -3.12
CA PHE A 75 -25.57 -12.46 -2.06
C PHE A 75 -24.24 -13.21 -1.93
N HIS A 76 -24.24 -14.55 -1.96
CA HIS A 76 -23.00 -15.32 -1.94
C HIS A 76 -22.13 -15.03 -3.16
N SER A 77 -22.70 -14.92 -4.36
CA SER A 77 -21.96 -14.55 -5.57
C SER A 77 -21.34 -13.15 -5.48
N GLN A 78 -22.10 -12.15 -5.02
CA GLN A 78 -21.58 -10.79 -4.83
C GLN A 78 -20.47 -10.74 -3.77
N THR A 79 -20.66 -11.46 -2.67
CA THR A 79 -19.65 -11.55 -1.60
C THR A 79 -18.39 -12.24 -2.09
N HIS A 80 -18.52 -13.31 -2.87
CA HIS A 80 -17.41 -13.99 -3.50
C HIS A 80 -16.58 -13.04 -4.37
N ASP A 81 -17.21 -12.21 -5.21
CA ASP A 81 -16.48 -11.26 -6.06
C ASP A 81 -15.78 -10.16 -5.25
N GLN A 82 -16.41 -9.69 -4.17
CA GLN A 82 -15.77 -8.74 -3.25
C GLN A 82 -14.56 -9.35 -2.55
N LEU A 83 -14.68 -10.57 -2.02
CA LEU A 83 -13.56 -11.29 -1.39
C LEU A 83 -12.43 -11.55 -2.39
N ARG A 84 -12.76 -11.83 -3.65
CA ARG A 84 -11.76 -12.07 -4.71
C ARG A 84 -10.94 -10.82 -4.96
N LYS A 85 -11.62 -9.66 -5.06
CA LYS A 85 -10.95 -8.37 -5.20
C LYS A 85 -10.07 -8.09 -3.98
N GLN A 86 -10.58 -8.30 -2.75
CA GLN A 86 -9.81 -8.09 -1.53
C GLN A 86 -8.55 -8.97 -1.46
N ALA A 87 -8.67 -10.25 -1.81
CA ALA A 87 -7.53 -11.16 -1.85
C ALA A 87 -6.48 -10.73 -2.89
N SER A 88 -6.93 -10.36 -4.10
CA SER A 88 -6.03 -9.89 -5.16
C SER A 88 -5.34 -8.57 -4.80
N ASP A 89 -6.07 -7.61 -4.22
CA ASP A 89 -5.51 -6.34 -3.77
C ASP A 89 -4.47 -6.55 -2.64
N LEU A 90 -4.77 -7.41 -1.65
CA LEU A 90 -3.85 -7.72 -0.57
C LEU A 90 -2.60 -8.45 -1.07
N GLN A 91 -2.76 -9.42 -1.98
CA GLN A 91 -1.63 -10.13 -2.59
C GLN A 91 -0.70 -9.15 -3.32
N ALA A 92 -1.25 -8.24 -4.13
CA ALA A 92 -0.47 -7.24 -4.83
C ALA A 92 0.30 -6.31 -3.87
N LEU A 93 -0.31 -5.88 -2.76
CA LEU A 93 0.40 -5.09 -1.74
C LEU A 93 1.53 -5.88 -1.07
N VAL A 94 1.33 -7.17 -0.81
CA VAL A 94 2.36 -8.06 -0.26
C VAL A 94 3.52 -8.21 -1.24
N ASP A 95 3.24 -8.50 -2.51
CA ASP A 95 4.25 -8.66 -3.56
C ASP A 95 5.04 -7.37 -3.75
N GLY A 96 4.33 -6.24 -3.84
CA GLY A 96 4.94 -4.90 -3.89
C GLY A 96 5.84 -4.64 -2.69
N TYR A 97 5.38 -4.94 -1.47
CA TYR A 97 6.18 -4.80 -0.26
C TYR A 97 7.44 -5.65 -0.32
N MET A 98 7.35 -6.93 -0.69
CA MET A 98 8.52 -7.82 -0.75
C MET A 98 9.54 -7.29 -1.74
N GLU A 99 9.13 -7.01 -2.98
CA GLU A 99 10.02 -6.56 -4.05
C GLU A 99 10.70 -5.22 -3.71
N LEU A 100 9.98 -4.28 -3.11
CA LEU A 100 10.52 -3.01 -2.63
C LEU A 100 11.54 -3.16 -1.48
N ASN A 101 11.47 -4.24 -0.68
CA ASN A 101 12.45 -4.50 0.37
C ASN A 101 13.62 -5.40 -0.10
N ILE A 102 13.48 -6.14 -1.20
CA ILE A 102 14.54 -7.03 -1.73
C ILE A 102 15.60 -6.25 -2.50
N ASP A 103 15.22 -5.48 -3.53
CA ASP A 103 16.16 -4.70 -4.35
C ASP A 103 15.59 -3.32 -4.70
N MET A 104 15.93 -2.34 -3.86
CA MET A 104 15.52 -0.95 -4.02
C MET A 104 16.07 -0.31 -5.30
N THR A 105 17.26 -0.73 -5.74
CA THR A 105 17.93 -0.12 -6.90
C THR A 105 17.25 -0.55 -8.19
N GLN A 106 17.00 -1.86 -8.32
CA GLN A 106 16.24 -2.39 -9.45
C GLN A 106 14.82 -1.83 -9.46
N MET A 107 14.19 -1.70 -8.29
CA MET A 107 12.84 -1.16 -8.22
C MET A 107 12.77 0.31 -8.63
N ASN A 108 13.73 1.14 -8.22
CA ASN A 108 13.83 2.52 -8.70
C ASN A 108 13.94 2.60 -10.23
N HIS A 109 14.68 1.67 -10.85
CA HIS A 109 14.76 1.61 -12.31
C HIS A 109 13.41 1.26 -12.94
N ARG A 110 12.69 0.26 -12.42
CA ARG A 110 11.33 -0.11 -12.90
C ARG A 110 10.34 1.06 -12.74
N LEU A 111 10.50 1.84 -11.67
CA LEU A 111 9.64 2.97 -11.33
C LEU A 111 9.97 4.26 -12.07
N HIS A 112 10.98 4.27 -12.94
CA HIS A 112 11.43 5.49 -13.63
C HIS A 112 10.28 6.20 -14.37
N PHE A 113 9.39 5.45 -15.03
CA PHE A 113 8.24 6.00 -15.76
C PHE A 113 7.03 6.37 -14.87
N HIS A 114 7.09 6.07 -13.58
CA HIS A 114 6.03 6.35 -12.60
C HIS A 114 6.47 7.39 -11.55
N TYR A 115 7.61 8.06 -11.76
CA TYR A 115 8.15 9.03 -10.81
C TYR A 115 7.13 10.10 -10.40
N GLU A 116 6.50 10.75 -11.38
CA GLU A 116 5.56 11.86 -11.14
C GLU A 116 4.31 11.38 -10.40
N GLU A 117 3.77 10.21 -10.79
CA GLU A 117 2.62 9.59 -10.14
C GLU A 117 2.93 9.29 -8.66
N ILE A 118 4.05 8.61 -8.39
CA ILE A 118 4.47 8.28 -7.03
C ILE A 118 4.73 9.54 -6.21
N HIS A 119 5.36 10.54 -6.82
CA HIS A 119 5.65 11.79 -6.15
C HIS A 119 4.36 12.50 -5.73
N TYR A 120 3.38 12.61 -6.62
CA TYR A 120 2.08 13.21 -6.35
C TYR A 120 1.35 12.48 -5.22
N ILE A 121 1.28 11.15 -5.25
CA ILE A 121 0.62 10.35 -4.20
C ILE A 121 1.32 10.57 -2.86
N HIS A 122 2.66 10.53 -2.85
CA HIS A 122 3.44 10.71 -1.63
C HIS A 122 3.29 12.12 -1.04
N GLU A 123 3.26 13.18 -1.86
CA GLU A 123 3.00 14.54 -1.37
C GLU A 123 1.63 14.67 -0.74
N ASN A 124 0.59 14.12 -1.39
CA ASN A 124 -0.75 14.11 -0.82
C ASN A 124 -0.84 13.29 0.48
N TYR A 125 -0.08 12.20 0.59
CA TYR A 125 0.08 11.47 1.84
C TYR A 125 0.74 12.32 2.95
N VAL A 126 1.78 13.09 2.63
CA VAL A 126 2.39 14.01 3.60
C VAL A 126 1.37 15.06 4.07
N LEU A 127 0.64 15.68 3.15
CA LEU A 127 -0.43 16.64 3.48
C LEU A 127 -1.54 16.01 4.34
N PHE A 128 -1.84 14.73 4.11
CA PHE A 128 -2.76 13.96 4.95
C PHE A 128 -2.23 13.82 6.38
N LYS A 129 -0.96 13.47 6.56
CA LYS A 129 -0.32 13.35 7.88
C LYS A 129 -0.21 14.69 8.61
N GLU A 130 -0.16 15.80 7.87
CA GLU A 130 -0.20 17.18 8.40
C GLU A 130 -1.61 17.63 8.84
N GLY A 131 -2.63 16.79 8.71
CA GLY A 131 -4.00 17.11 9.15
C GLY A 131 -4.75 18.05 8.21
N ARG A 132 -4.34 18.16 6.94
CA ARG A 132 -5.03 18.99 5.93
C ARG A 132 -6.36 18.41 5.45
N PHE A 133 -6.65 17.15 5.80
CA PHE A 133 -7.83 16.42 5.37
C PHE A 133 -8.78 16.21 6.55
N SER A 134 -10.07 16.31 6.29
CA SER A 134 -11.09 16.01 7.29
C SER A 134 -11.18 14.50 7.57
N ASN A 135 -11.68 14.14 8.75
CA ASN A 135 -11.97 12.73 9.08
C ASN A 135 -12.95 12.09 8.09
N GLN A 136 -13.93 12.88 7.59
CA GLN A 136 -14.92 12.40 6.63
C GLN A 136 -14.30 12.08 5.27
N SER A 137 -13.32 12.87 4.83
CA SER A 137 -12.57 12.62 3.59
C SER A 137 -11.51 11.51 3.72
N SER A 138 -11.18 11.08 4.94
CA SER A 138 -10.10 10.12 5.18
C SER A 138 -10.34 8.78 4.47
N GLN A 139 -11.55 8.23 4.56
CA GLN A 139 -11.85 6.95 3.91
C GLN A 139 -11.70 7.03 2.39
N LEU A 140 -12.24 8.09 1.77
CA LEU A 140 -12.15 8.32 0.32
C LEU A 140 -10.71 8.56 -0.13
N PHE A 141 -9.94 9.31 0.66
CA PHE A 141 -8.51 9.52 0.42
C PHE A 141 -7.75 8.19 0.39
N TRP A 142 -7.93 7.34 1.41
CA TRP A 142 -7.23 6.06 1.49
C TRP A 142 -7.67 5.08 0.41
N GLN A 143 -8.94 5.14 -0.02
CA GLN A 143 -9.40 4.37 -1.17
C GLN A 143 -8.70 4.82 -2.47
N ALA A 144 -8.62 6.13 -2.73
CA ALA A 144 -7.93 6.65 -3.91
C ALA A 144 -6.44 6.29 -3.91
N VAL A 145 -5.75 6.50 -2.78
CA VAL A 145 -4.33 6.11 -2.62
C VAL A 145 -4.14 4.62 -2.87
N LYS A 146 -5.04 3.76 -2.35
CA LYS A 146 -4.97 2.32 -2.58
C LYS A 146 -5.11 1.98 -4.07
N GLU A 147 -6.08 2.56 -4.76
CA GLU A 147 -6.33 2.31 -6.18
C GLU A 147 -5.12 2.73 -7.06
N ASP A 148 -4.54 3.91 -6.79
CA ASP A 148 -3.38 4.40 -7.52
C ASP A 148 -2.11 3.56 -7.25
N VAL A 149 -1.85 3.24 -5.98
CA VAL A 149 -0.68 2.41 -5.60
C VAL A 149 -0.80 1.00 -6.19
N LEU A 150 -1.98 0.38 -6.14
CA LEU A 150 -2.20 -0.93 -6.74
C LEU A 150 -2.02 -0.91 -8.26
N SER A 151 -2.47 0.17 -8.92
CA SER A 151 -2.27 0.38 -10.36
C SER A 151 -0.78 0.41 -10.71
N ILE A 152 0.03 1.14 -9.93
CA ILE A 152 1.49 1.21 -10.13
C ILE A 152 2.13 -0.18 -9.91
N ILE A 153 1.81 -0.85 -8.81
CA ILE A 153 2.38 -2.18 -8.49
C ILE A 153 2.10 -3.18 -9.61
N ARG A 154 0.86 -3.24 -10.10
CA ARG A 154 0.45 -4.17 -11.18
C ARG A 154 1.09 -3.90 -12.53
N LYS A 155 1.69 -2.72 -12.74
CA LYS A 155 2.41 -2.37 -13.97
C LYS A 155 3.88 -2.77 -13.92
N ILE A 156 4.44 -2.94 -12.73
CA ILE A 156 5.89 -3.14 -12.52
C ILE A 156 6.26 -4.53 -12.00
N LEU A 157 5.28 -5.30 -11.53
CA LEU A 157 5.37 -6.71 -11.15
C LEU A 157 4.57 -7.55 -12.13
#